data_AF-A0A5J4T4E9-F1
#
_entry.id   AF-A0A5J4T4E9-F1
#
_cell.length_a   1.000
_cell.length_b   1.000
_cell.length_c   1.000
_cell.angle_alpha   90.00
_cell.angle_beta   90.00
_cell.angle_gamma   90.00
#
_symmetry.space_group_name_H-M   'P 1'
#
loop_
_entity.id
_entity.type
_entity.pdbx_description
1 polymer ?
#
loop_
_entity_poly.entity_id
_entity_poly.type
_entity_poly.pdbx_seq_one_letter_code
_entity_poly.pdbx_strand_id
1 'polypeptide(L)'
;AQECVDGLKNLDIYNYPQPVNMEVSLLSIFYGLYGISNESIRAERISNIRKFNKLTANADKNYGQASSNDECKPNPLVLRKILRYHNKDNYELIIKPLLKKNYEVKKQQKISDTVQQIEKHEIDLKNVFTLTDISSKALNGQYQNKLELVAEDLLKKLKDGSYQNSWYFVIKEYD
;
A
#
# COMPACT_ATOMS: atom_id res chain seq x y z
N ALA A 1 6.67 8.29 -2.28
CA ALA A 1 6.42 9.40 -1.34
C ALA A 1 7.07 10.68 -1.84
N GLN A 2 8.38 10.66 -2.13
CA GLN A 2 9.14 11.80 -2.64
C GLN A 2 8.49 12.51 -3.84
N GLU A 3 8.19 11.79 -4.91
CA GLU A 3 7.56 12.36 -6.11
C GLU A 3 6.22 13.07 -5.84
N CYS A 4 5.41 12.53 -4.93
CA CYS A 4 4.16 13.19 -4.52
C CYS A 4 4.45 14.50 -3.78
N VAL A 5 5.46 14.49 -2.93
CA VAL A 5 5.90 15.65 -2.15
C VAL A 5 6.48 16.72 -3.07
N ASP A 6 7.32 16.36 -4.02
CA ASP A 6 7.95 17.28 -4.98
C ASP A 6 6.92 17.94 -5.91
N GLY A 7 5.80 17.24 -6.18
CA GLY A 7 4.67 17.76 -6.93
C GLY A 7 3.85 18.83 -6.20
N LEU A 8 3.93 18.97 -4.87
CA LEU A 8 3.11 19.90 -4.08
C LEU A 8 3.56 21.37 -4.17
N LYS A 9 4.12 21.79 -5.30
CA LYS A 9 4.71 23.12 -5.53
C LYS A 9 3.85 23.94 -6.50
N ASN A 10 4.05 25.25 -6.49
CA ASN A 10 3.34 26.22 -7.32
C ASN A 10 1.81 26.20 -7.10
N LEU A 11 1.38 25.86 -5.88
CA LEU A 11 -0.04 25.85 -5.49
C LEU A 11 -0.42 27.18 -4.84
N ASP A 12 -1.64 27.64 -5.07
CA ASP A 12 -2.30 28.66 -4.26
C ASP A 12 -2.96 27.99 -3.05
N ILE A 13 -2.53 28.37 -1.84
CA ILE A 13 -2.92 27.73 -0.59
C ILE A 13 -3.75 28.67 0.28
N TYR A 14 -4.92 28.19 0.66
CA TYR A 14 -5.93 28.89 1.43
C TYR A 14 -6.02 28.37 2.86
N ASN A 15 -6.60 29.19 3.75
CA ASN A 15 -6.72 28.83 5.16
C ASN A 15 -7.89 27.86 5.41
N TYR A 16 -9.05 28.16 4.81
CA TYR A 16 -10.29 27.46 5.13
C TYR A 16 -10.43 26.18 4.31
N PRO A 17 -10.95 25.10 4.92
CA PRO A 17 -11.20 23.86 4.20
C PRO A 17 -12.35 24.07 3.21
N GLN A 18 -12.02 24.00 1.93
CA GLN A 18 -12.97 23.82 0.83
C GLN A 18 -12.80 22.42 0.24
N PRO A 19 -13.76 21.93 -0.56
CA PRO A 19 -13.56 20.74 -1.36
C PRO A 19 -12.24 20.84 -2.16
N VAL A 20 -11.43 19.78 -2.10
CA VAL A 20 -10.06 19.76 -2.67
C VAL A 20 -10.00 19.98 -4.18
N ASN A 21 -11.12 19.87 -4.90
CA ASN A 21 -11.23 20.18 -6.31
C ASN A 21 -11.43 21.68 -6.60
N MET A 22 -11.84 22.46 -5.59
CA MET A 22 -12.01 23.91 -5.70
C MET A 22 -10.73 24.62 -5.30
N GLU A 23 -10.22 24.34 -4.10
CA GLU A 23 -9.05 25.02 -3.54
C GLU A 23 -8.22 24.07 -2.69
N VAL A 24 -6.92 24.37 -2.56
CA VAL A 24 -6.02 23.65 -1.65
C VAL A 24 -5.96 24.39 -0.33
N SER A 25 -6.33 23.72 0.76
CA SER A 25 -6.21 24.28 2.11
C SER A 25 -4.96 23.75 2.82
N LEU A 26 -4.40 24.55 3.74
CA LEU A 26 -3.31 24.09 4.62
C LEU A 26 -3.65 22.79 5.33
N LEU A 27 -4.88 22.71 5.84
CA LEU A 27 -5.38 21.54 6.55
C LEU A 27 -5.32 20.28 5.68
N SER A 28 -5.78 20.38 4.42
CA SER A 28 -5.75 19.25 3.49
C SER A 28 -4.33 18.78 3.15
N ILE A 29 -3.37 19.71 3.04
CA ILE A 29 -1.96 19.38 2.83
C ILE A 29 -1.40 18.66 4.05
N PHE A 30 -1.58 19.20 5.25
CA PHE A 30 -1.04 18.59 6.47
C PHE A 30 -1.63 17.21 6.73
N TYR A 31 -2.94 17.00 6.53
CA TYR A 31 -3.56 15.69 6.63
C TYR A 31 -2.94 14.67 5.68
N GLY A 32 -2.59 15.12 4.49
CA GLY A 32 -1.87 14.31 3.51
C GLY A 32 -0.44 13.98 3.94
N LEU A 33 0.32 14.98 4.40
CA LEU A 33 1.73 14.84 4.78
C LEU A 33 1.94 14.00 6.04
N TYR A 34 1.07 14.14 7.04
CA TYR A 34 1.10 13.28 8.22
C TYR A 34 0.79 11.82 7.90
N GLY A 35 0.22 11.53 6.73
CA GLY A 35 0.01 10.18 6.24
C GLY A 35 1.26 9.52 5.66
N ILE A 36 2.37 10.26 5.53
CA ILE A 36 3.64 9.74 5.02
C ILE A 36 4.45 9.18 6.19
N SER A 37 4.70 7.87 6.17
CA SER A 37 5.47 7.18 7.23
C SER A 37 6.94 7.58 7.28
N ASN A 38 7.53 8.03 6.17
CA ASN A 38 8.92 8.48 6.16
C ASN A 38 9.02 9.90 6.74
N GLU A 39 9.55 10.00 7.95
CA GLU A 39 9.64 11.27 8.70
C GLU A 39 10.54 12.31 8.06
N SER A 40 11.64 11.89 7.44
CA SER A 40 12.56 12.80 6.75
C SER A 40 11.86 13.50 5.59
N ILE A 41 11.19 12.72 4.73
CA ILE A 41 10.40 13.25 3.60
C ILE A 41 9.28 14.18 4.10
N ARG A 42 8.61 13.79 5.20
CA ARG A 42 7.53 14.57 5.80
C ARG A 42 8.05 15.91 6.33
N ALA A 43 9.10 15.90 7.15
CA ALA A 43 9.67 17.09 7.77
C ALA A 43 10.25 18.05 6.72
N GLU A 44 11.00 17.51 5.75
CA GLU A 44 11.49 18.28 4.61
C GLU A 44 10.33 18.98 3.90
N ARG A 45 9.24 18.25 3.61
CA ARG A 45 8.12 18.86 2.90
C ARG A 45 7.42 19.93 3.71
N ILE A 46 7.17 19.69 5.00
CA ILE A 46 6.58 20.70 5.89
C ILE A 46 7.44 21.98 5.88
N SER A 47 8.77 21.88 5.85
CA SER A 47 9.64 23.05 5.77
C SER A 47 9.58 23.79 4.42
N ASN A 48 9.17 23.08 3.36
CA ASN A 48 9.21 23.52 1.97
C ASN A 48 7.87 24.07 1.46
N ILE A 49 6.74 23.86 2.16
CA ILE A 49 5.41 24.36 1.74
C ILE A 49 5.46 25.87 1.49
N ARG A 50 5.92 26.66 2.47
CA ARG A 50 6.00 28.13 2.36
C ARG A 50 6.98 28.62 1.30
N LYS A 51 8.01 27.81 0.96
CA LYS A 51 9.06 28.20 0.01
C LYS A 51 8.61 28.04 -1.44
N PHE A 52 7.83 27.00 -1.72
CA PHE A 52 7.49 26.61 -3.09
C PHE A 52 6.02 26.82 -3.44
N ASN A 53 5.23 27.44 -2.57
CA ASN A 53 3.82 27.70 -2.81
C ASN A 53 3.43 29.11 -2.39
N LYS A 54 2.31 29.58 -2.92
CA LYS A 54 1.75 30.89 -2.61
C LYS A 54 0.66 30.74 -1.57
N LEU A 55 0.93 31.17 -0.35
CA LEU A 55 -0.05 31.17 0.73
C LEU A 55 -0.78 32.51 0.76
N THR A 56 -2.10 32.47 0.96
CA THR A 56 -2.85 33.68 1.35
C THR A 56 -2.36 34.20 2.70
N ALA A 57 -2.52 35.51 2.96
CA ALA A 57 -2.09 36.11 4.24
C ALA A 57 -2.70 35.40 5.46
N ASN A 58 -3.97 35.01 5.37
CA ASN A 58 -4.63 34.23 6.43
C ASN A 58 -4.06 32.81 6.55
N ALA A 59 -3.74 32.14 5.45
CA ALA A 59 -3.09 30.83 5.52
C ALA A 59 -1.72 30.95 6.19
N ASP A 60 -0.91 31.91 5.78
CA ASP A 60 0.43 32.07 6.35
C ASP A 60 0.41 32.40 7.85
N LYS A 61 -0.53 33.26 8.29
CA LYS A 61 -0.76 33.57 9.71
C LYS A 61 -1.13 32.33 10.54
N ASN A 62 -1.92 31.40 9.99
CA ASN A 62 -2.43 30.22 10.69
C ASN A 62 -1.56 28.96 10.48
N TYR A 63 -0.45 29.07 9.75
CA TYR A 63 0.38 27.93 9.36
C TYR A 63 0.86 27.09 10.56
N GLY A 64 1.34 27.74 11.62
CA GLY A 64 1.87 27.06 12.81
C GLY A 64 0.81 26.18 13.46
N GLN A 65 -0.37 26.75 13.71
CA GLN A 65 -1.51 26.04 14.28
C GLN A 65 -2.00 24.90 13.37
N ALA A 66 -2.06 25.12 12.05
CA ALA A 66 -2.45 24.08 11.11
C ALA A 66 -1.42 22.94 11.04
N SER A 67 -0.13 23.26 11.20
CA SER A 67 0.94 22.27 11.21
C SER A 67 0.94 21.44 12.48
N SER A 68 0.60 21.99 13.64
CA SER A 68 0.61 21.32 14.93
C SER A 68 -0.72 20.63 15.27
N ASN A 69 -1.68 20.58 14.34
CA ASN A 69 -3.01 20.09 14.65
C ASN A 69 -3.03 18.55 14.71
N ASP A 70 -2.80 18.02 15.92
CA ASP A 70 -2.75 16.59 16.25
C ASP A 70 -4.12 15.89 16.18
N GLU A 71 -5.22 16.64 16.04
CA GLU A 71 -6.57 16.10 16.14
C GLU A 71 -7.07 15.36 14.90
N CYS A 72 -6.33 15.36 13.79
CA CYS A 72 -6.85 14.76 12.56
C CYS A 72 -6.13 13.51 12.09
N LYS A 73 -6.96 12.52 11.77
CA LYS A 73 -6.56 11.23 11.22
C LYS A 73 -5.82 11.42 9.90
N PRO A 74 -4.52 11.05 9.82
CA PRO A 74 -3.75 11.21 8.61
C PRO A 74 -4.35 10.45 7.43
N ASN A 75 -4.31 11.05 6.23
CA ASN A 75 -4.81 10.43 5.01
C ASN A 75 -3.93 10.78 3.79
N PRO A 76 -2.94 9.94 3.45
CA PRO A 76 -2.02 10.23 2.35
C PRO A 76 -2.72 10.29 0.98
N LEU A 77 -3.94 9.75 0.83
CA LEU A 77 -4.71 9.82 -0.41
C LEU A 77 -5.14 11.26 -0.76
N VAL A 78 -5.19 12.15 0.22
CA VAL A 78 -5.51 13.57 -0.01
C VAL A 78 -4.45 14.22 -0.90
N LEU A 79 -3.16 13.91 -0.72
CA LEU A 79 -2.09 14.44 -1.58
C LEU A 79 -2.30 14.06 -3.04
N ARG A 80 -2.73 12.82 -3.30
CA ARG A 80 -3.06 12.37 -4.66
C ARG A 80 -4.18 13.20 -5.27
N LYS A 81 -5.22 13.53 -4.48
CA LYS A 81 -6.33 14.37 -4.96
C LYS A 81 -5.87 15.80 -5.24
N ILE A 82 -5.06 16.39 -4.36
CA ILE A 82 -4.47 17.72 -4.56
C ILE A 82 -3.71 17.76 -5.89
N LEU A 83 -2.78 16.82 -6.10
CA LEU A 83 -2.00 16.77 -7.34
C LEU A 83 -2.89 16.56 -8.57
N ARG A 84 -3.90 15.70 -8.48
CA ARG A 84 -4.82 15.45 -9.60
C ARG A 84 -5.58 16.70 -10.05
N TYR A 85 -5.99 17.56 -9.13
CA TYR A 85 -6.80 18.76 -9.46
C TYR A 85 -5.94 20.01 -9.70
N HIS A 86 -4.88 20.19 -8.91
CA HIS A 86 -4.12 21.46 -8.85
C HIS A 86 -2.71 21.36 -9.44
N ASN A 87 -2.25 20.16 -9.78
CA ASN A 87 -1.00 19.95 -10.52
C ASN A 87 -1.16 18.80 -11.53
N LYS A 88 -2.09 19.00 -12.47
CA LYS A 88 -2.56 17.96 -13.39
C LYS A 88 -1.43 17.33 -14.21
N ASP A 89 -0.48 18.13 -14.70
CA ASP A 89 0.64 17.63 -15.51
C ASP A 89 1.57 16.75 -14.70
N ASN A 90 1.94 17.17 -13.48
CA ASN A 90 2.71 16.32 -12.56
C ASN A 90 1.94 15.02 -12.25
N TYR A 91 0.63 15.11 -12.02
CA TYR A 91 -0.17 13.94 -11.73
C TYR A 91 -0.21 12.94 -12.89
N GLU A 92 -0.49 13.40 -14.11
CA GLU A 92 -0.64 12.54 -15.29
C GLU A 92 0.71 11.97 -15.77
N LEU A 93 1.77 12.77 -15.76
CA LEU A 93 3.09 12.37 -16.28
C LEU A 93 3.93 11.59 -15.26
N ILE A 94 3.81 11.89 -13.96
CA ILE A 94 4.70 11.32 -12.94
C ILE A 94 3.92 10.43 -11.98
N ILE A 95 2.91 10.97 -11.30
CA ILE A 95 2.25 10.25 -10.19
C ILE A 95 1.46 9.04 -10.68
N LYS A 96 0.66 9.19 -11.75
CA LYS A 96 -0.22 8.13 -12.27
C LYS A 96 0.57 6.92 -12.80
N PRO A 97 1.64 7.08 -13.60
CA PRO A 97 2.51 5.97 -13.97
C PRO A 97 3.14 5.26 -12.78
N LEU A 98 3.62 6.00 -11.78
CA LEU A 98 4.21 5.42 -10.56
C LEU A 98 3.20 4.60 -9.75
N LEU A 99 1.95 5.07 -9.64
CA LEU A 99 0.88 4.32 -8.99
C LEU A 99 0.60 3.00 -9.71
N LYS A 100 0.57 3.01 -11.04
CA LYS A 100 0.40 1.79 -11.85
C LYS A 100 1.56 0.82 -11.61
N LYS A 101 2.80 1.30 -11.69
CA LYS A 101 4.00 0.48 -11.45
C LYS A 101 4.00 -0.14 -10.05
N ASN A 102 3.68 0.64 -9.01
CA ASN A 102 3.63 0.15 -7.64
C ASN A 102 2.55 -0.90 -7.42
N TYR A 103 1.41 -0.79 -8.09
CA TYR A 103 0.37 -1.81 -8.03
C TYR A 103 0.87 -3.15 -8.59
N GLU A 104 1.51 -3.13 -9.77
CA GLU A 104 2.07 -4.35 -10.37
C GLU A 104 3.19 -4.94 -9.51
N VAL A 105 4.09 -4.11 -8.95
CA VAL A 105 5.15 -4.58 -8.03
C VAL A 105 4.55 -5.23 -6.80
N LYS A 106 3.53 -4.63 -6.16
CA LYS A 106 2.88 -5.25 -4.99
C LYS A 106 2.19 -6.56 -5.33
N LYS A 107 1.58 -6.66 -6.52
CA LYS A 107 0.97 -7.89 -7.00
C LYS A 107 2.02 -9.00 -7.19
N GLN A 108 3.16 -8.67 -7.80
CA GLN A 108 4.28 -9.61 -7.97
C GLN A 108 4.94 -9.98 -6.65
N GLN A 109 5.11 -9.02 -5.73
CA GLN A 109 5.64 -9.29 -4.40
C GLN A 109 4.76 -10.26 -3.64
N LYS A 110 3.43 -10.07 -3.67
CA LYS A 110 2.49 -11.01 -3.03
C LYS A 110 2.63 -12.43 -3.59
N ILE A 111 2.80 -12.57 -4.91
CA ILE A 111 3.05 -13.87 -5.53
C ILE A 111 4.38 -14.46 -5.03
N SER A 112 5.45 -13.66 -5.03
CA SER A 112 6.77 -14.08 -4.57
C SER A 112 6.76 -14.51 -3.10
N ASP A 113 6.13 -13.74 -2.21
CA ASP A 113 6.03 -14.03 -0.79
C ASP A 113 5.27 -15.35 -0.56
N THR A 114 4.17 -15.56 -1.29
CA THR A 114 3.41 -16.81 -1.25
C THR A 114 4.25 -17.98 -1.78
N VAL A 115 4.94 -17.85 -2.91
CA VAL A 115 5.82 -18.92 -3.45
C VAL A 115 6.96 -19.25 -2.48
N GLN A 116 7.54 -18.25 -1.83
CA GLN A 116 8.59 -18.50 -0.84
C GLN A 116 8.06 -19.23 0.41
N GLN A 117 6.80 -18.97 0.80
CA GLN A 117 6.13 -19.75 1.85
C GLN A 117 5.90 -21.19 1.42
N ILE A 118 5.59 -21.43 0.14
CA ILE A 118 5.45 -22.76 -0.45
C ILE A 118 6.78 -23.53 -0.37
N GLU A 119 7.88 -22.92 -0.84
CA GLU A 119 9.21 -23.57 -0.88
C GLU A 119 9.73 -23.95 0.51
N LYS A 120 9.37 -23.18 1.54
CA LYS A 120 9.80 -23.44 2.93
C LYS A 120 8.89 -24.43 3.67
N HIS A 121 7.79 -24.87 3.07
CA HIS A 121 6.82 -25.70 3.78
C HIS A 121 7.34 -27.13 3.95
N GLU A 122 7.47 -27.58 5.20
CA GLU A 122 7.72 -28.98 5.53
C GLU A 122 6.40 -29.67 5.87
N ILE A 123 6.22 -30.92 5.40
CA ILE A 123 5.05 -31.72 5.80
C ILE A 123 5.17 -32.04 7.29
N ASP A 124 4.28 -31.46 8.09
CA ASP A 124 4.05 -31.91 9.45
C ASP A 124 3.26 -33.22 9.44
N LEU A 125 3.92 -34.33 9.73
CA LEU A 125 3.29 -35.65 9.82
C LEU A 125 2.28 -35.76 10.96
N LYS A 126 2.33 -34.90 11.99
CA LYS A 126 1.38 -34.89 13.12
C LYS A 126 0.09 -34.13 12.82
N ASN A 127 0.06 -33.30 11.78
CA ASN A 127 -1.09 -32.49 11.45
C ASN A 127 -2.22 -33.31 10.79
N VAL A 128 -3.33 -33.54 11.53
CA VAL A 128 -4.49 -34.37 11.14
C VAL A 128 -5.27 -33.83 9.93
N PHE A 129 -4.95 -32.63 9.44
CA PHE A 129 -5.60 -32.01 8.29
C PHE A 129 -5.69 -32.93 7.06
N THR A 130 -6.86 -32.99 6.41
CA THR A 130 -7.27 -33.93 5.35
C THR A 130 -7.62 -33.23 4.03
N LEU A 131 -7.70 -33.98 2.91
CA LEU A 131 -8.19 -33.43 1.63
C LEU A 131 -9.69 -33.05 1.69
N THR A 132 -10.46 -33.70 2.55
CA THR A 132 -11.86 -33.35 2.83
C THR A 132 -11.99 -31.98 3.51
N ASP A 133 -11.03 -31.61 4.37
CA ASP A 133 -10.99 -30.27 4.96
C ASP A 133 -10.75 -29.21 3.89
N ILE A 134 -9.80 -29.44 2.97
CA ILE A 134 -9.54 -28.55 1.82
C ILE A 134 -10.81 -28.36 0.99
N SER A 135 -11.48 -29.46 0.67
CA SER A 135 -12.72 -29.44 -0.13
C SER A 135 -13.82 -28.65 0.58
N SER A 136 -13.96 -28.82 1.89
CA SER A 136 -14.93 -28.10 2.71
C SER A 136 -14.63 -26.60 2.76
N LYS A 137 -13.37 -26.20 2.97
CA LYS A 137 -12.93 -24.80 2.95
C LYS A 137 -13.18 -24.15 1.58
N ALA A 138 -12.91 -24.87 0.49
CA ALA A 138 -13.14 -24.39 -0.87
C ALA A 138 -14.63 -24.17 -1.15
N LEU A 139 -15.48 -25.13 -0.80
CA LEU A 139 -16.94 -25.01 -0.95
C LEU A 139 -17.53 -23.86 -0.12
N ASN A 140 -16.94 -23.59 1.03
CA ASN A 140 -17.34 -22.50 1.91
C ASN A 140 -16.72 -21.13 1.55
N GLY A 141 -15.98 -21.03 0.43
CA GLY A 141 -15.38 -19.77 -0.02
C GLY A 141 -14.31 -19.21 0.92
N GLN A 142 -13.66 -20.06 1.69
CA GLN A 142 -12.68 -19.64 2.70
C GLN A 142 -11.30 -19.26 2.12
N TYR A 143 -11.09 -19.48 0.81
CA TYR A 143 -9.89 -19.03 0.10
C TYR A 143 -10.21 -17.79 -0.73
N GLN A 144 -9.40 -16.73 -0.59
CA GLN A 144 -9.55 -15.52 -1.40
C GLN A 144 -9.10 -15.74 -2.85
N ASN A 145 -8.24 -16.74 -3.10
CA ASN A 145 -7.72 -17.05 -4.43
C ASN A 145 -7.12 -18.47 -4.50
N LYS A 146 -6.81 -18.92 -5.72
CA LYS A 146 -6.23 -20.27 -5.96
C LYS A 146 -4.84 -20.47 -5.36
N LEU A 147 -4.05 -19.41 -5.17
CA LEU A 147 -2.71 -19.55 -4.56
C LEU A 147 -2.81 -19.83 -3.06
N GLU A 148 -3.81 -19.29 -2.38
CA GLU A 148 -4.06 -19.53 -0.96
C GLU A 148 -4.44 -21.00 -0.70
N LEU A 149 -5.31 -21.57 -1.54
CA LEU A 149 -5.60 -23.01 -1.55
C LEU A 149 -4.31 -23.85 -1.66
N VAL A 150 -3.43 -23.48 -2.59
CA VAL A 150 -2.18 -24.21 -2.84
C VAL A 150 -1.22 -24.06 -1.66
N ALA A 151 -0.94 -22.83 -1.25
CA ALA A 151 0.09 -22.48 -0.29
C ALA A 151 -0.28 -22.85 1.15
N GLU A 152 -1.53 -22.66 1.55
CA GLU A 152 -1.94 -22.87 2.93
C GLU A 152 -2.25 -24.33 3.22
N ASP A 153 -2.88 -25.06 2.28
CA ASP A 153 -3.57 -26.30 2.61
C ASP A 153 -3.18 -27.49 1.74
N LEU A 154 -2.99 -27.33 0.43
CA LEU A 154 -2.53 -28.43 -0.44
C LEU A 154 -1.10 -28.88 -0.13
N LEU A 155 -0.19 -27.96 0.18
CA LEU A 155 1.20 -28.31 0.50
C LEU A 155 1.38 -28.96 1.88
N LYS A 156 0.38 -28.86 2.77
CA LYS A 156 0.35 -29.68 3.99
C LYS A 156 0.21 -31.17 3.67
N LYS A 157 -0.26 -31.50 2.45
CA LYS A 157 -0.51 -32.85 1.96
C LYS A 157 0.47 -33.34 0.91
N LEU A 158 1.07 -32.42 0.16
CA LEU A 158 1.90 -32.71 -1.01
C LEU A 158 3.31 -32.18 -0.79
N LYS A 159 4.31 -33.04 -0.96
CA LYS A 159 5.73 -32.66 -0.99
C LYS A 159 6.41 -33.32 -2.18
N ASP A 160 7.27 -32.57 -2.84
CA ASP A 160 8.22 -33.09 -3.79
C ASP A 160 9.39 -33.75 -3.06
N GLY A 161 9.73 -34.96 -3.50
CA GLY A 161 10.91 -35.70 -3.08
C GLY A 161 11.81 -35.93 -4.28
N SER A 162 13.12 -36.02 -4.02
CA SER A 162 14.07 -36.52 -5.01
C SER A 162 14.76 -37.75 -4.44
N TYR A 163 14.81 -38.81 -5.25
CA TYR A 163 15.48 -40.06 -4.93
C TYR A 163 16.05 -40.60 -6.23
N GLN A 164 17.36 -40.87 -6.24
CA GLN A 164 18.09 -41.40 -7.41
C GLN A 164 17.80 -40.61 -8.70
N ASN A 165 17.92 -39.28 -8.66
CA ASN A 165 17.65 -38.37 -9.80
C ASN A 165 16.23 -38.44 -10.39
N SER A 166 15.29 -39.08 -9.70
CA SER A 166 13.87 -39.08 -10.04
C SER A 166 13.09 -38.22 -9.05
N TRP A 167 12.15 -37.43 -9.59
CA TRP A 167 11.24 -36.61 -8.80
C TRP A 167 9.94 -37.38 -8.54
N TYR A 168 9.47 -37.40 -7.31
CA TYR A 168 8.20 -38.01 -6.91
C TYR A 168 7.42 -37.09 -5.99
N PHE A 169 6.11 -37.24 -5.96
CA PHE A 169 5.26 -36.56 -4.99
C PHE A 169 4.90 -37.52 -3.85
N VAL A 170 5.11 -37.07 -2.62
CA VAL A 170 4.66 -37.75 -1.40
C VAL A 170 3.30 -37.16 -1.04
N ILE A 171 2.30 -38.04 -0.95
CA ILE A 171 0.94 -37.68 -0.52
C ILE A 171 0.73 -38.24 0.88
N LYS A 172 0.31 -37.38 1.81
CA LYS A 172 -0.04 -37.79 3.16
C LYS A 172 -1.47 -38.36 3.22
N GLU A 173 -1.59 -39.69 3.20
CA GLU A 173 -2.83 -40.42 3.45
C GLU A 173 -3.05 -40.69 4.96
N TYR A 174 -4.31 -40.78 5.36
CA TYR A 174 -4.76 -41.18 6.69
C TYR A 174 -5.72 -42.36 6.53
N ASP A 175 -5.55 -43.39 7.37
CA ASP A 175 -6.46 -44.54 7.48
C ASP A 175 -7.81 -44.14 8.13
#